data_AF-A0A9D9LVT9-F1
#
_entry.id   AF-A0A9D9LVT9-F1
#
_cell.length_a   1.000
_cell.length_b   1.000
_cell.length_c   1.000
_cell.angle_alpha   90.00
_cell.angle_beta   90.00
_cell.angle_gamma   90.00
#
_symmetry.space_group_name_H-M   'P 1'
#
loop_
_entity.id
_entity.type
_entity.pdbx_description
1 polymer ?
#
loop_
_entity_poly.entity_id
_entity_poly.type
_entity_poly.pdbx_seq_one_letter_code
_entity_poly.pdbx_strand_id
1 'polypeptide(L)'
;MKQATEILRFALTKIDDFKIQGAARWMIYLFVALLMCCIALFIIGWIFTWKNTGVISLGDMSAFIGEITSVSFVAAIGFFGKALVDKDGDGIPDEFEK
;
A
#
# COMPACT_ATOMS: atom_id res chain seq x y z
N MET A 1 -2.00 40.90 14.14
CA MET A 1 -2.53 39.67 14.77
C MET A 1 -3.80 39.16 14.09
N LYS A 2 -4.82 39.99 13.81
CA LYS A 2 -6.09 39.53 13.18
C LYS A 2 -5.93 38.89 11.78
N GLN A 3 -5.06 39.44 10.92
CA GLN A 3 -4.83 38.89 9.57
C GLN A 3 -4.22 37.48 9.57
N ALA A 4 -3.34 37.18 10.53
CA ALA A 4 -2.76 35.85 10.66
C ALA A 4 -3.81 34.80 11.07
N THR A 5 -4.77 35.20 11.90
CA THR A 5 -5.89 34.35 12.32
C THR A 5 -6.86 34.06 11.17
N GLU A 6 -7.11 35.04 10.30
CA GLU A 6 -7.96 34.86 9.11
C GLU A 6 -7.33 33.90 8.10
N ILE A 7 -6.01 34.03 7.84
CA ILE A 7 -5.29 33.12 6.95
C ILE A 7 -5.28 31.69 7.50
N LEU A 8 -5.09 31.53 8.82
CA LEU A 8 -5.17 30.23 9.48
C LEU A 8 -6.56 29.61 9.37
N ARG A 9 -7.62 30.39 9.59
CA ARG A 9 -9.00 29.91 9.46
C ARG A 9 -9.32 29.50 8.03
N PHE A 10 -8.86 30.26 7.04
CA PHE A 10 -9.03 29.95 5.62
C PHE A 10 -8.27 28.67 5.22
N ALA A 11 -7.05 28.49 5.71
CA ALA A 11 -6.29 27.26 5.50
C ALA A 11 -6.95 26.05 6.17
N LEU A 12 -7.47 26.22 7.40
CA LEU A 12 -8.14 25.16 8.15
C LEU A 12 -9.44 24.71 7.45
N THR A 13 -10.25 25.65 6.97
CA THR A 13 -11.49 25.32 6.22
C THR A 13 -11.19 24.62 4.91
N LYS A 14 -10.08 24.95 4.23
CA LYS A 14 -9.69 24.29 2.99
C LYS A 14 -9.16 22.86 3.18
N ILE A 15 -8.62 22.56 4.36
CA ILE A 15 -8.20 21.20 4.76
C ILE A 15 -9.41 20.37 5.18
N ASP A 16 -10.40 20.98 5.83
CA ASP A 16 -11.65 20.33 6.24
C ASP A 16 -12.49 19.89 5.03
N ASP A 17 -12.45 20.67 3.94
CA ASP A 17 -13.15 20.37 2.68
C ASP A 17 -12.40 19.35 1.79
N PHE A 18 -11.20 18.93 2.19
CA PHE A 18 -10.56 17.74 1.62
C PHE A 18 -11.27 16.50 2.15
N LYS A 19 -12.43 16.21 1.57
CA LYS A 19 -13.10 14.91 1.69
C LYS A 19 -12.21 13.84 1.04
N ILE A 20 -11.25 13.34 1.82
CA ILE A 20 -10.34 12.21 1.49
C ILE A 20 -11.11 10.87 1.53
N GLN A 21 -12.43 10.89 1.35
CA GLN A 21 -13.28 9.70 1.44
C GLN A 21 -12.99 8.70 0.30
N GLY A 22 -12.33 9.12 -0.80
CA GLY A 22 -11.88 8.21 -1.88
C GLY A 22 -10.37 8.16 -2.15
N ALA A 23 -9.61 9.19 -1.76
CA ALA A 23 -8.19 9.29 -2.08
C ALA A 23 -7.33 8.29 -1.26
N ALA A 24 -7.72 7.99 -0.02
CA ALA A 24 -7.02 7.02 0.81
C ALA A 24 -7.12 5.59 0.23
N ARG A 25 -8.27 5.20 -0.32
CA ARG A 25 -8.45 3.88 -0.95
C ARG A 25 -7.64 3.73 -2.23
N TRP A 26 -7.60 4.78 -3.06
CA TRP A 26 -6.73 4.80 -4.24
C TRP A 26 -5.26 4.63 -3.88
N MET A 27 -4.81 5.23 -2.78
CA MET A 27 -3.45 5.06 -2.28
C MET A 27 -3.16 3.61 -1.88
N ILE A 28 -4.12 2.92 -1.24
CA ILE A 28 -3.99 1.50 -0.91
C ILE A 28 -3.89 0.64 -2.18
N TYR A 29 -4.75 0.87 -3.17
CA TYR A 29 -4.68 0.14 -4.45
C TYR A 29 -3.36 0.35 -5.18
N LEU A 30 -2.87 1.60 -5.24
CA LEU A 30 -1.56 1.91 -5.83
C LEU A 30 -0.42 1.21 -5.07
N PHE A 31 -0.49 1.16 -3.74
CA PHE A 31 0.52 0.49 -2.92
C PHE A 31 0.53 -1.03 -3.16
N VAL A 32 -0.64 -1.68 -3.18
CA VAL A 32 -0.76 -3.11 -3.49
C VAL A 32 -0.31 -3.41 -4.92
N ALA A 33 -0.67 -2.57 -5.88
CA ALA A 33 -0.21 -2.70 -7.27
C ALA A 33 1.31 -2.57 -7.39
N LEU A 34 1.92 -1.62 -6.66
CA LEU A 34 3.36 -1.45 -6.60
C LEU A 34 4.04 -2.69 -5.99
N LEU A 35 3.50 -3.23 -4.89
CA LEU A 35 4.00 -4.48 -4.27
C LEU A 35 3.99 -5.65 -5.26
N MET A 36 2.87 -5.85 -5.97
CA MET A 36 2.76 -6.88 -7.00
C MET A 36 3.76 -6.67 -8.13
N CYS A 37 4.01 -5.41 -8.53
CA CYS A 37 5.02 -5.06 -9.52
C CYS A 37 6.44 -5.43 -9.03
N CYS A 38 6.77 -5.13 -7.77
CA CYS A 38 8.07 -5.49 -7.18
C CYS A 38 8.28 -7.01 -7.16
N ILE A 39 7.25 -7.79 -6.78
CA ILE A 39 7.30 -9.26 -6.80
C ILE A 39 7.54 -9.77 -8.22
N ALA A 40 6.82 -9.24 -9.20
CA ALA A 40 6.98 -9.64 -10.60
C ALA A 40 8.39 -9.31 -11.12
N LEU A 41 8.91 -8.11 -10.83
CA LEU A 41 10.27 -7.71 -11.20
C LEU A 41 11.34 -8.61 -10.56
N PHE A 42 11.16 -9.00 -9.30
CA PHE A 42 12.07 -9.95 -8.65
C PHE A 42 12.09 -11.30 -9.37
N ILE A 43 10.92 -11.86 -9.68
CA ILE A 43 10.82 -13.14 -10.39
C ILE A 43 11.46 -13.06 -11.77
N ILE A 44 11.21 -11.98 -12.52
CA ILE A 44 11.80 -11.74 -13.85
C ILE A 44 13.32 -11.63 -13.74
N GLY A 45 13.83 -10.84 -12.79
CA GLY A 45 15.25 -10.68 -12.54
C GLY A 45 15.93 -12.01 -12.17
N TRP A 46 15.29 -12.81 -11.32
CA TRP A 46 15.78 -14.12 -10.94
C TRP A 46 15.83 -15.10 -12.13
N ILE A 47 14.77 -15.17 -12.95
CA ILE A 47 14.76 -15.98 -14.18
C ILE A 47 15.85 -15.52 -15.15
N PHE A 48 16.06 -14.21 -15.29
CA PHE A 48 17.09 -13.65 -16.16
C PHE A 48 18.50 -14.03 -15.70
N THR A 49 18.79 -13.90 -14.40
CA THR A 49 20.05 -14.35 -13.81
C THR A 49 20.26 -15.85 -14.01
N TRP A 50 19.22 -16.66 -13.79
CA TRP A 50 19.30 -18.09 -14.03
C TRP A 50 19.65 -18.42 -15.49
N LYS A 51 19.00 -17.76 -16.46
CA LYS A 51 19.30 -17.96 -17.88
C LYS A 51 20.72 -17.56 -18.28
N ASN A 52 21.28 -16.51 -17.68
CA ASN A 52 22.61 -16.02 -18.04
C ASN A 52 23.75 -16.76 -17.36
N THR A 53 23.58 -17.12 -16.09
CA THR A 53 24.62 -17.78 -15.29
C THR A 53 24.55 -19.31 -15.41
N GLY A 54 23.39 -19.87 -15.78
CA GLY A 54 23.15 -21.31 -15.84
C GLY A 54 23.05 -21.98 -14.46
N VAL A 55 23.18 -21.21 -13.38
CA VAL A 55 23.11 -21.68 -11.99
C VAL A 55 21.86 -21.11 -11.34
N ILE A 56 21.12 -21.97 -10.64
CA ILE A 56 19.94 -21.57 -9.89
C ILE A 56 20.39 -21.07 -8.51
N SER A 57 20.19 -19.78 -8.24
CA SER A 57 20.43 -19.23 -6.90
C SER A 57 19.25 -19.56 -5.99
N LEU A 58 19.36 -20.69 -5.29
CA LEU A 58 18.38 -21.14 -4.30
C LEU A 58 18.36 -20.24 -3.05
N GLY A 59 19.47 -19.56 -2.75
CA GLY A 59 19.56 -18.63 -1.62
C GLY A 59 18.70 -17.38 -1.79
N ASP A 60 18.69 -16.80 -2.99
CA ASP A 60 17.82 -15.64 -3.28
C ASP A 60 16.35 -16.03 -3.23
N MET A 61 16.03 -17.24 -3.69
CA MET A 61 14.67 -17.77 -3.64
C MET A 61 14.21 -18.04 -2.20
N SER A 62 15.08 -18.61 -1.35
CA SER A 62 14.73 -18.85 0.05
C SER A 62 14.57 -17.55 0.84
N ALA A 63 15.41 -16.55 0.58
CA ALA A 63 15.27 -15.21 1.17
C ALA A 63 13.94 -14.55 0.75
N PHE A 64 13.59 -14.62 -0.54
CA PHE A 64 12.33 -14.08 -1.04
C PHE A 64 11.12 -14.79 -0.41
N ILE A 65 11.13 -16.12 -0.34
CA ILE A 65 10.07 -16.90 0.31
C ILE A 65 9.97 -16.51 1.79
N GLY A 66 11.10 -16.35 2.47
CA GLY A 66 11.15 -15.88 3.86
C GLY A 66 10.48 -14.52 4.05
N GLU A 67 10.69 -13.59 3.13
CA GLU A 67 10.10 -12.25 3.22
C GLU A 67 8.58 -12.26 2.99
N ILE A 68 8.09 -12.96 1.95
CA ILE A 68 6.64 -13.04 1.66
C ILE A 68 5.87 -13.89 2.69
N THR A 69 6.55 -14.75 3.44
CA THR A 69 5.96 -15.53 4.54
C THR A 69 6.24 -14.91 5.91
N SER A 70 6.89 -13.75 5.95
CA SER A 70 7.20 -13.07 7.20
C SER A 70 5.93 -12.62 7.91
N VAL A 71 5.98 -12.57 9.24
CA VAL A 71 4.88 -12.09 10.08
C VAL A 71 4.47 -10.68 9.69
N SER A 72 5.44 -9.82 9.37
CA SER A 72 5.23 -8.45 8.93
C SER A 72 4.44 -8.37 7.62
N PHE A 73 4.81 -9.20 6.64
CA PHE A 73 4.12 -9.22 5.35
C PHE A 73 2.69 -9.71 5.48
N VAL A 74 2.47 -10.81 6.20
CA VAL A 74 1.13 -11.36 6.43
C VAL A 74 0.25 -10.36 7.18
N ALA A 75 0.80 -9.66 8.18
CA ALA A 75 0.09 -8.61 8.91
C ALA A 75 -0.28 -7.42 8.01
N ALA A 76 0.63 -6.99 7.14
CA ALA A 76 0.38 -5.91 6.18
C ALA A 76 -0.75 -6.28 5.22
N ILE A 77 -0.73 -7.48 4.63
CA ILE A 77 -1.81 -7.96 3.77
C ILE A 77 -3.14 -8.04 4.52
N GLY A 78 -3.14 -8.53 5.76
CA GLY A 78 -4.34 -8.55 6.60
C GLY A 78 -4.90 -7.15 6.89
N PHE A 79 -4.02 -6.19 7.18
CA PHE A 79 -4.38 -4.78 7.40
C PHE A 79 -4.98 -4.16 6.13
N PHE A 80 -4.33 -4.31 4.98
CA PHE A 80 -4.86 -3.79 3.72
C PHE A 80 -6.14 -4.48 3.30
N GLY A 81 -6.25 -5.81 3.50
CA GLY A 81 -7.44 -6.57 3.20
C GLY A 81 -8.65 -6.04 3.94
N LYS A 82 -8.54 -5.80 5.25
CA LYS A 82 -9.61 -5.20 6.03
C LYS A 82 -9.87 -3.73 5.68
N ALA A 83 -8.83 -2.94 5.40
CA ALA A 83 -8.95 -1.56 4.96
C ALA A 83 -9.57 -1.40 3.55
N LEU A 84 -9.80 -2.51 2.84
CA LEU A 84 -10.48 -2.54 1.54
C LEU A 84 -11.89 -3.16 1.63
N VAL A 85 -12.29 -3.75 2.76
CA VAL A 85 -13.65 -4.25 2.95
C VAL A 85 -14.58 -3.06 3.12
N ASP A 86 -15.45 -2.89 2.14
CA ASP A 86 -16.52 -1.91 2.10
C ASP A 86 -17.80 -2.64 1.69
N LYS A 87 -18.66 -2.96 2.67
CA LYS A 87 -19.88 -3.73 2.39
C LYS A 87 -21.05 -2.86 2.00
N ASP A 88 -21.11 -1.61 2.45
CA ASP A 88 -22.22 -0.71 2.20
C ASP A 88 -21.95 0.25 1.02
N GLY A 89 -20.71 0.29 0.53
CA GLY A 89 -20.30 0.98 -0.68
C GLY A 89 -20.11 2.48 -0.49
N ASP A 90 -19.96 2.96 0.75
CA ASP A 90 -20.01 4.38 1.10
C ASP A 90 -18.67 5.11 0.91
N GLY A 91 -17.57 4.38 0.66
CA GLY A 91 -16.23 4.97 0.55
C GLY A 91 -15.37 4.89 1.82
N ILE A 92 -15.91 4.46 2.96
CA ILE A 92 -15.24 4.23 4.24
C ILE A 92 -15.14 2.72 4.50
N PRO A 93 -13.96 2.16 4.80
CA PRO A 93 -13.90 0.72 5.09
C PRO A 93 -14.63 0.41 6.40
N ASP A 94 -15.43 -0.65 6.44
CA ASP A 94 -16.29 -1.03 7.57
C ASP A 94 -15.54 -1.07 8.93
N GLU A 95 -14.23 -1.39 8.92
CA GLU A 95 -13.42 -1.46 10.14
C GLU A 95 -13.21 -0.07 10.80
N PHE A 96 -13.37 1.02 10.04
CA PHE A 96 -13.19 2.40 10.51
C PHE A 96 -14.50 3.11 10.87
N GLU A 97 -15.66 2.47 10.70
CA GLU A 97 -16.98 3.06 10.93
C GLU A 97 -17.49 2.95 12.39
N LYS A 98 -16.59 2.95 13.38
CA LYS A 98 -16.98 2.85 14.80
C LYS A 98 -17.37 4.17 15.43
#